data_AF-A0A350G6Q4-F1
#
_entry.id   AF-A0A350G6Q4-F1
#
_cell.length_a   1.000
_cell.length_b   1.000
_cell.length_c   1.000
_cell.angle_alpha   90.00
_cell.angle_beta   90.00
_cell.angle_gamma   90.00
#
_symmetry.space_group_name_H-M   'P 1'
#
loop_
_entity.id
_entity.type
_entity.pdbx_description
1 polymer ?
#
loop_
_entity_poly.entity_id
_entity_poly.type
_entity_poly.pdbx_seq_one_letter_code
_entity_poly.pdbx_strand_id
1 'polypeptide(L)'
;MNIIQPSRISFWRFFLFIISLLPFLSIWQSINLARTLEIDIPARTSWMGLIAGLCVLGLIPLLAWTLTWSRFEERLLALIESPEHLIKKFPFIGWILIVISTTGFTAVFMFPPVRNLFGGEVWIRLLIFWYFSLTGLYAIRTIWRETAWFTSFLAIVLFQTTFHLLAVQFSHVTSYPFAMGWSETSRYYYPSLFLSKMVYGQEYSLPILHPTLHLLLAPPYLVSAPLWVHRFWQVTIRLILVGAIVPGMMKRLSTQEKPTRSLVTLGMLLYLFMGPLYFHLAVPVIILMYGFSNDENRKTWIVVLFASIWCGWSRVNWYPVPGMIAALLYLLEVPFNGKSVWGYLVKPALWFMVGASTAFISQRIYIAISGVPPELFYTSLSSDLLWYRLFPNASYQLGILPSVVLASFSIWLVIYLVLRGRVNNFHPVRLLFIFAALLVLFLGGLVVSLKIGGGADLHNMDAYFVLLLI
;
A
#
# COMPACT_ATOMS: atom_id res chain seq x y z
N MET A 1 -6.14 -0.62 21.33
CA MET A 1 -5.98 -1.90 20.60
C MET A 1 -4.59 -2.39 20.89
N ASN A 2 -4.45 -3.58 21.48
CA ASN A 2 -3.14 -4.17 21.82
C ASN A 2 -2.80 -5.24 20.78
N ILE A 3 -1.51 -5.43 20.48
CA ILE A 3 -1.06 -6.46 19.54
C ILE A 3 -1.23 -7.82 20.21
N ILE A 4 -2.09 -8.67 19.66
CA ILE A 4 -2.31 -10.04 20.14
C ILE A 4 -1.03 -10.85 19.91
N GLN A 5 -0.43 -11.35 20.98
CA GLN A 5 0.80 -12.12 20.91
C GLN A 5 0.48 -13.61 20.71
N PRO A 6 1.11 -14.30 19.74
CA PRO A 6 1.10 -15.75 19.70
C PRO A 6 1.86 -16.32 20.90
N SER A 7 1.62 -17.59 21.23
CA SER A 7 2.46 -18.31 22.20
C SER A 7 3.89 -18.43 21.66
N ARG A 8 4.88 -18.50 22.57
CA ARG A 8 6.31 -18.66 22.24
C ARG A 8 6.55 -19.81 21.27
N ILE A 9 5.96 -20.97 21.56
CA ILE A 9 6.09 -22.18 20.73
C ILE A 9 5.44 -22.00 19.36
N SER A 10 4.24 -21.43 19.27
CA SER A 10 3.56 -21.20 17.99
C SER A 10 4.32 -20.21 17.12
N PHE A 11 4.89 -19.16 17.72
CA PHE A 11 5.74 -18.21 17.03
C PHE A 11 6.95 -18.90 16.40
N TRP A 12 7.76 -19.62 17.19
CA TRP A 12 8.97 -20.25 16.68
C TRP A 12 8.70 -21.38 15.70
N ARG A 13 7.63 -22.17 15.89
CA ARG A 13 7.23 -23.19 14.91
C ARG A 13 6.86 -22.56 13.56
N PHE A 14 6.09 -21.48 13.56
CA PHE A 14 5.80 -20.75 12.32
C PHE A 14 7.09 -20.19 11.70
N PHE A 15 7.94 -19.57 12.51
CA PHE A 15 9.15 -18.92 12.04
C PHE A 15 10.14 -19.92 11.41
N LEU A 16 10.42 -21.03 12.10
CA LEU A 16 11.30 -22.08 11.59
C LEU A 16 10.74 -22.75 10.32
N PHE A 17 9.42 -22.94 10.25
CA PHE A 17 8.77 -23.43 9.04
C PHE A 17 9.00 -22.48 7.86
N ILE A 18 8.77 -21.17 8.02
CA ILE A 18 8.99 -20.21 6.94
C ILE A 18 10.48 -20.10 6.57
N ILE A 19 11.40 -20.06 7.55
CA ILE A 19 12.85 -20.07 7.27
C ILE A 19 13.23 -21.33 6.49
N SER A 20 12.62 -22.48 6.78
CA SER A 20 12.89 -23.72 6.02
C SER A 20 12.30 -23.71 4.61
N LEU A 21 11.10 -23.14 4.44
CA LEU A 21 10.34 -23.20 3.19
C LEU A 21 10.93 -22.27 2.11
N LEU A 22 11.31 -21.04 2.48
CA LEU A 22 11.78 -20.04 1.52
C LEU A 22 13.02 -20.49 0.71
N PRO A 23 14.04 -21.15 1.29
CA PRO A 23 15.14 -21.73 0.53
C PRO A 23 14.70 -22.77 -0.50
N PHE A 24 13.76 -23.67 -0.17
CA PHE A 24 13.27 -24.67 -1.13
C PHE A 24 12.49 -24.04 -2.28
N LEU A 25 11.66 -23.02 -2.01
CA LEU A 25 10.99 -22.24 -3.05
C LEU A 25 12.00 -21.46 -3.91
N SER A 26 13.08 -20.97 -3.30
CA SER A 26 14.18 -20.30 -4.01
C SER A 26 14.95 -21.27 -4.89
N ILE A 27 15.18 -22.52 -4.47
CA ILE A 27 15.80 -23.57 -5.30
C ILE A 27 14.96 -23.84 -6.53
N TRP A 28 13.65 -24.06 -6.34
CA TRP A 28 12.73 -24.27 -7.45
C TRP A 28 12.78 -23.11 -8.46
N GLN A 29 12.78 -21.88 -7.95
CA GLN A 29 12.89 -20.68 -8.78
C GLN A 29 14.25 -20.56 -9.47
N SER A 30 15.35 -20.83 -8.78
CA SER A 30 16.70 -20.84 -9.36
C SER A 30 16.83 -21.87 -10.49
N ILE A 31 16.24 -23.07 -10.34
CA ILE A 31 16.25 -24.08 -11.40
C ILE A 31 15.49 -23.59 -12.64
N ASN A 32 14.33 -22.96 -12.45
CA ASN A 32 13.56 -22.41 -13.58
C ASN A 32 14.31 -21.25 -14.25
N LEU A 33 14.89 -20.34 -13.47
CA LEU A 33 15.71 -19.25 -14.00
C LEU A 33 16.92 -19.78 -14.80
N ALA A 34 17.62 -20.80 -14.30
CA ALA A 34 18.73 -21.42 -15.01
C ALA A 34 18.28 -22.01 -16.35
N ARG A 35 17.10 -22.65 -16.42
CA ARG A 35 16.53 -23.15 -17.68
C ARG A 35 16.21 -22.01 -18.65
N THR A 36 15.62 -20.91 -18.17
CA THR A 36 15.33 -19.73 -18.99
C THR A 36 16.60 -19.07 -19.54
N LEU A 37 17.70 -19.14 -18.78
CA LEU A 37 19.01 -18.62 -19.19
C LEU A 37 19.85 -19.65 -19.97
N GLU A 38 19.30 -20.83 -20.27
CA GLU A 38 20.00 -21.93 -20.95
C GLU A 38 21.30 -22.36 -20.24
N ILE A 39 21.30 -22.31 -18.90
CA ILE A 39 22.44 -22.66 -18.07
C ILE A 39 22.34 -24.13 -17.67
N ASP A 40 23.35 -24.92 -18.05
CA ASP A 40 23.54 -26.27 -17.54
C ASP A 40 24.08 -26.25 -16.11
N ILE A 41 23.22 -26.57 -15.14
CA ILE A 41 23.51 -26.45 -13.70
C ILE A 41 24.71 -27.32 -13.28
N PRO A 42 24.80 -28.62 -13.63
CA PRO A 42 25.94 -29.48 -13.26
C PRO A 42 27.28 -28.98 -13.83
N ALA A 43 27.27 -28.25 -14.94
CA ALA A 43 28.48 -27.69 -15.54
C ALA A 43 28.93 -26.35 -14.90
N ARG A 44 28.11 -25.73 -14.03
CA ARG A 44 28.40 -24.41 -13.43
C ARG A 44 28.46 -24.50 -11.91
N THR A 45 29.69 -24.43 -11.38
CA THR A 45 29.97 -24.49 -9.94
C THR A 45 29.24 -23.42 -9.13
N SER A 46 29.02 -22.23 -9.67
CA SER A 46 28.28 -21.15 -9.00
C SER A 46 26.80 -21.49 -8.75
N TRP A 47 26.15 -22.14 -9.71
CA TRP A 47 24.74 -22.58 -9.58
C TRP A 47 24.61 -23.79 -8.67
N MET A 48 25.53 -24.75 -8.76
CA MET A 48 25.60 -25.85 -7.80
C MET A 48 25.82 -25.34 -6.38
N GLY A 49 26.74 -24.38 -6.20
CA GLY A 49 27.01 -23.74 -4.91
C GLY A 49 25.79 -23.00 -4.36
N LEU A 50 25.06 -22.27 -5.21
CA LEU A 50 23.82 -21.61 -4.84
C LEU A 50 22.76 -22.63 -4.34
N ILE A 51 22.50 -23.68 -5.13
CA ILE A 51 21.50 -24.70 -4.77
C ILE A 51 21.92 -25.45 -3.50
N ALA A 52 23.18 -25.86 -3.39
CA ALA A 52 23.70 -26.54 -2.20
C ALA A 52 23.59 -25.63 -0.95
N GLY A 53 23.96 -24.36 -1.08
CA GLY A 53 23.81 -23.36 -0.02
C GLY A 53 22.35 -23.20 0.43
N LEU A 54 21.42 -23.07 -0.53
CA LEU A 54 19.98 -23.01 -0.23
C LEU A 54 19.47 -24.30 0.43
N CYS A 55 19.94 -25.47 -0.01
CA CYS A 55 19.57 -26.75 0.61
C CYS A 55 19.98 -26.79 2.09
N VAL A 56 21.21 -26.39 2.40
CA VAL A 56 21.71 -26.31 3.78
C VAL A 56 20.88 -25.31 4.60
N LEU A 57 20.60 -24.12 4.02
CA LEU A 57 19.77 -23.09 4.65
C LEU A 57 18.33 -23.53 4.89
N GLY A 58 17.77 -24.45 4.09
CA GLY A 58 16.43 -25.01 4.28
C GLY A 58 16.39 -26.19 5.25
N LEU A 59 17.36 -27.10 5.18
CA LEU A 59 17.40 -28.33 5.97
C LEU A 59 17.68 -28.08 7.46
N ILE A 60 18.55 -27.13 7.80
CA ILE A 60 18.88 -26.84 9.21
C ILE A 60 17.63 -26.34 9.99
N PRO A 61 16.90 -25.30 9.53
CA PRO A 61 15.66 -24.87 10.18
C PRO A 61 14.55 -25.92 10.11
N LEU A 62 14.50 -26.75 9.07
CA LEU A 62 13.53 -27.85 8.99
C LEU A 62 13.78 -28.88 10.11
N LEU A 63 15.05 -29.26 10.33
CA LEU A 63 15.43 -30.12 11.43
C LEU A 63 15.07 -29.48 12.78
N ALA A 64 15.42 -28.21 12.97
CA ALA A 64 15.02 -27.46 14.17
C ALA A 64 13.49 -27.47 14.35
N TRP A 65 12.72 -27.19 13.29
CA TRP A 65 11.27 -27.23 13.31
C TRP A 65 10.74 -28.60 13.76
N THR A 66 11.24 -29.70 13.20
CA THR A 66 10.83 -31.06 13.63
C THR A 66 11.16 -31.32 15.10
N LEU A 67 12.32 -30.85 15.58
CA LEU A 67 12.75 -31.03 16.97
C LEU A 67 11.89 -30.23 17.96
N THR A 68 11.21 -29.17 17.53
CA THR A 68 10.23 -28.45 18.40
C THR A 68 9.01 -29.30 18.76
N TRP A 69 8.78 -30.44 18.09
CA TRP A 69 7.70 -31.39 18.43
C TRP A 69 8.19 -32.56 19.29
N SER A 70 9.46 -32.53 19.69
CA SER A 70 10.10 -33.58 20.47
C SER A 70 10.36 -33.14 21.91
N ARG A 71 10.86 -34.06 22.74
CA ARG A 71 11.34 -33.76 24.11
C ARG A 71 12.47 -32.72 24.18
N PHE A 72 13.08 -32.35 23.05
CA PHE A 72 14.17 -31.37 22.98
C PHE A 72 13.68 -29.94 22.79
N GLU A 73 12.36 -29.70 22.75
CA GLU A 73 11.74 -28.40 22.50
C GLU A 73 12.40 -27.25 23.30
N GLU A 74 12.40 -27.33 24.63
CA GLU A 74 12.91 -26.23 25.45
C GLU A 74 14.40 -25.97 25.27
N ARG A 75 15.20 -27.03 25.07
CA ARG A 75 16.65 -26.88 24.79
C ARG A 75 16.88 -26.18 23.47
N LEU A 76 16.11 -26.52 22.44
CA LEU A 76 16.21 -25.90 21.14
C LEU A 76 15.75 -24.44 21.18
N LEU A 77 14.61 -24.16 21.82
CA LEU A 77 14.12 -22.78 21.95
C LEU A 77 15.11 -21.92 22.74
N ALA A 78 15.68 -22.44 23.83
CA ALA A 78 16.73 -21.75 24.57
C ALA A 78 17.99 -21.50 23.71
N LEU A 79 18.36 -22.43 22.83
CA LEU A 79 19.49 -22.25 21.91
C LEU A 79 19.20 -21.18 20.86
N ILE A 80 18.00 -21.16 20.27
CA ILE A 80 17.59 -20.16 19.27
C ILE A 80 17.54 -18.77 19.89
N GLU A 81 17.09 -18.66 21.13
CA GLU A 81 17.00 -17.40 21.88
C GLU A 81 18.35 -16.99 22.52
N SER A 82 19.34 -17.90 22.59
CA SER A 82 20.67 -17.66 23.19
C SER A 82 21.51 -16.52 22.60
N PRO A 83 21.43 -16.16 21.30
CA PRO A 83 22.21 -15.04 20.75
C PRO A 83 21.94 -13.71 21.48
N GLU A 84 20.77 -13.56 22.11
CA GLU A 84 20.49 -12.41 22.98
C GLU A 84 21.48 -12.27 24.13
N HIS A 85 22.06 -13.38 24.62
CA HIS A 85 22.96 -13.39 25.77
C HIS A 85 24.40 -13.03 25.41
N LEU A 86 24.86 -13.38 24.21
CA LEU A 86 26.22 -13.06 23.73
C LEU A 86 26.36 -11.57 23.40
N ILE A 87 25.32 -10.95 22.84
CA ILE A 87 25.33 -9.53 22.44
C ILE A 87 25.10 -8.60 23.65
N LYS A 88 24.81 -9.13 24.86
CA LYS A 88 24.63 -8.36 26.11
C LYS A 88 25.79 -7.43 26.43
N LYS A 89 27.02 -7.81 26.06
CA LYS A 89 28.24 -7.07 26.41
C LYS A 89 28.43 -5.81 25.55
N PHE A 90 27.75 -5.72 24.41
CA PHE A 90 28.01 -4.69 23.40
C PHE A 90 26.71 -4.21 22.71
N PRO A 91 25.90 -3.36 23.36
CA PRO A 91 24.62 -2.89 22.81
C PRO A 91 24.76 -2.12 21.49
N PHE A 92 25.92 -1.56 21.19
CA PHE A 92 26.21 -0.91 19.90
C PHE A 92 26.08 -1.88 18.71
N ILE A 93 26.38 -3.17 18.93
CA ILE A 93 26.22 -4.21 17.89
C ILE A 93 24.75 -4.34 17.49
N GLY A 94 23.83 -4.23 18.45
CA GLY A 94 22.38 -4.21 18.16
C GLY A 94 22.01 -3.09 17.19
N TRP A 95 22.54 -1.88 17.38
CA TRP A 95 22.26 -0.75 16.49
C TRP A 95 22.83 -0.97 15.08
N ILE A 96 24.05 -1.51 14.98
CA ILE A 96 24.64 -1.89 13.69
C ILE A 96 23.75 -2.91 12.98
N LEU A 97 23.28 -3.94 13.69
CA LEU A 97 22.40 -4.96 13.12
C LEU A 97 21.03 -4.39 12.72
N ILE A 98 20.49 -3.39 13.44
CA ILE A 98 19.28 -2.66 13.01
C ILE A 98 19.52 -1.93 11.69
N VAL A 99 20.66 -1.23 11.54
CA VAL A 99 20.99 -0.53 10.29
C VAL A 99 21.16 -1.52 9.15
N ILE A 100 21.86 -2.63 9.37
CA ILE A 100 22.06 -3.68 8.37
C ILE A 100 20.72 -4.33 7.99
N SER A 101 19.87 -4.67 8.95
CA SER A 101 18.56 -5.29 8.66
C SER A 101 17.64 -4.33 7.91
N THR A 102 17.62 -3.06 8.28
CA THR A 102 16.74 -2.06 7.65
C THR A 102 17.20 -1.69 6.24
N THR A 103 18.52 -1.55 6.02
CA THR A 103 19.07 -1.05 4.74
C THR A 103 19.58 -2.16 3.82
N GLY A 104 19.96 -3.32 4.36
CA GLY A 104 20.66 -4.38 3.65
C GLY A 104 19.87 -4.96 2.49
N PHE A 105 18.57 -5.22 2.67
CA PHE A 105 17.72 -5.69 1.57
C PHE A 105 17.74 -4.72 0.39
N THR A 106 17.56 -3.43 0.65
CA THR A 106 17.60 -2.38 -0.38
C THR A 106 18.98 -2.28 -1.01
N ALA A 107 20.06 -2.31 -0.22
CA ALA A 107 21.42 -2.23 -0.73
C ALA A 107 21.75 -3.40 -1.67
N VAL A 108 21.34 -4.62 -1.32
CA VAL A 108 21.53 -5.82 -2.15
C VAL A 108 20.83 -5.67 -3.50
N PHE A 109 19.58 -5.18 -3.53
CA PHE A 109 18.83 -5.02 -4.78
C PHE A 109 19.10 -3.70 -5.53
N MET A 110 19.88 -2.78 -4.94
CA MET A 110 20.45 -1.65 -5.65
C MET A 110 21.72 -2.04 -6.43
N PHE A 111 22.37 -3.15 -6.07
CA PHE A 111 23.55 -3.63 -6.79
C PHE A 111 23.16 -4.25 -8.15
N PRO A 112 23.62 -3.70 -9.29
CA PRO A 112 23.10 -4.08 -10.62
C PRO A 112 23.21 -5.57 -10.96
N PRO A 113 24.30 -6.30 -10.67
CA PRO A 113 24.39 -7.73 -10.97
C PRO A 113 23.31 -8.56 -10.25
N VAL A 114 23.06 -8.27 -8.97
CA VAL A 114 22.03 -8.96 -8.19
C VAL A 114 20.63 -8.56 -8.66
N ARG A 115 20.41 -7.27 -8.93
CA ARG A 115 19.14 -6.78 -9.46
C ARG A 115 18.80 -7.41 -10.82
N ASN A 116 19.77 -7.53 -11.71
CA ASN A 116 19.55 -8.05 -13.05
C ASN A 116 19.29 -9.56 -13.02
N LEU A 117 19.96 -10.30 -12.14
CA LEU A 117 19.79 -11.75 -12.05
C LEU A 117 18.57 -12.16 -11.21
N PHE A 118 18.32 -11.51 -10.08
CA PHE A 118 17.31 -11.92 -9.10
C PHE A 118 16.20 -10.89 -8.86
N GLY A 119 16.19 -9.75 -9.57
CA GLY A 119 15.18 -8.70 -9.37
C GLY A 119 13.76 -9.12 -9.73
N GLY A 120 13.61 -10.04 -10.69
CA GLY A 120 12.34 -10.68 -11.05
C GLY A 120 11.96 -11.85 -10.14
N GLU A 121 12.89 -12.35 -9.32
CA GLU A 121 12.74 -13.63 -8.63
C GLU A 121 12.12 -13.46 -7.24
N VAL A 122 10.79 -13.57 -7.16
CA VAL A 122 10.01 -13.33 -5.93
C VAL A 122 10.49 -14.12 -4.71
N TRP A 123 10.75 -15.42 -4.82
CA TRP A 123 11.12 -16.26 -3.66
C TRP A 123 12.52 -15.94 -3.14
N ILE A 124 13.47 -15.69 -4.04
CA ILE A 124 14.82 -15.25 -3.65
C ILE A 124 14.76 -13.88 -2.97
N ARG A 125 13.96 -12.95 -3.49
CA ARG A 125 13.73 -11.64 -2.87
C ARG A 125 13.13 -11.78 -1.47
N LEU A 126 12.12 -12.62 -1.31
CA LEU A 126 11.48 -12.89 -0.01
C LEU A 126 12.46 -13.55 0.96
N LEU A 127 13.30 -14.48 0.50
CA LEU A 127 14.33 -15.13 1.31
C LEU A 127 15.33 -14.11 1.86
N ILE A 128 15.89 -13.27 0.99
CA ILE A 128 16.86 -12.22 1.37
C ILE A 128 16.19 -11.22 2.33
N PHE A 129 14.97 -10.78 2.00
CA PHE A 129 14.18 -9.91 2.87
C PHE A 129 14.00 -10.53 4.27
N TRP A 130 13.65 -11.81 4.32
CA TRP A 130 13.38 -12.55 5.54
C TRP A 130 14.62 -12.70 6.42
N TYR A 131 15.80 -12.99 5.87
CA TYR A 131 17.04 -13.08 6.65
C TYR A 131 17.48 -11.72 7.22
N PHE A 132 17.28 -10.62 6.49
CA PHE A 132 17.49 -9.29 7.04
C PHE A 132 16.50 -9.00 8.18
N SER A 133 15.23 -9.36 8.02
CA SER A 133 14.23 -9.22 9.09
C SER A 133 14.55 -10.08 10.31
N LEU A 134 15.06 -11.31 10.14
CA LEU A 134 15.53 -12.16 11.23
C LEU A 134 16.73 -11.53 11.97
N THR A 135 17.65 -10.92 11.22
CA THR A 135 18.79 -10.20 11.81
C THR A 135 18.30 -9.04 12.69
N GLY A 136 17.33 -8.25 12.20
CA GLY A 136 16.78 -7.15 12.97
C GLY A 136 15.86 -7.58 14.12
N LEU A 137 15.20 -8.74 14.03
CA LEU A 137 14.46 -9.34 15.14
C LEU A 137 15.35 -9.54 16.36
N TYR A 138 16.51 -10.20 16.20
CA TYR A 138 17.48 -10.38 17.28
C TYR A 138 18.09 -9.04 17.74
N ALA A 139 18.31 -8.10 16.81
CA ALA A 139 18.84 -6.78 17.14
C ALA A 139 17.89 -5.97 18.05
N ILE A 140 16.59 -5.95 17.74
CA ILE A 140 15.57 -5.29 18.56
C ILE A 140 15.50 -5.94 19.94
N ARG A 141 15.49 -7.27 20.01
CA ARG A 141 15.45 -8.00 21.30
C ARG A 141 16.70 -7.79 22.15
N THR A 142 17.84 -7.53 21.53
CA THR A 142 19.08 -7.18 22.23
C THR A 142 18.98 -5.79 22.88
N ILE A 143 18.43 -4.81 22.16
CA ILE A 143 18.32 -3.41 22.63
C ILE A 143 17.14 -3.25 23.61
N TRP A 144 15.98 -3.79 23.24
CA TRP A 144 14.72 -3.67 23.97
C TRP A 144 14.20 -5.04 24.41
N ARG A 145 14.75 -5.53 25.52
CA ARG A 145 14.57 -6.92 26.00
C ARG A 145 13.14 -7.31 26.37
N GLU A 146 12.32 -6.34 26.74
CA GLU A 146 10.94 -6.58 27.17
C GLU A 146 9.98 -6.70 25.97
N THR A 147 10.45 -6.40 24.75
CA THR A 147 9.61 -6.49 23.55
C THR A 147 9.35 -7.94 23.17
N ALA A 148 8.07 -8.32 23.02
CA ALA A 148 7.72 -9.67 22.58
C ALA A 148 8.25 -9.96 21.16
N TRP A 149 8.68 -11.20 20.91
CA TRP A 149 9.26 -11.63 19.63
C TRP A 149 8.43 -11.25 18.40
N PHE A 150 7.12 -11.48 18.46
CA PHE A 150 6.24 -11.14 17.35
C PHE A 150 6.16 -9.63 17.09
N THR A 151 6.10 -8.81 18.14
CA THR A 151 6.14 -7.34 18.02
C THR A 151 7.47 -6.86 17.44
N SER A 152 8.59 -7.44 17.88
CA SER A 152 9.92 -7.11 17.36
C SER A 152 10.05 -7.46 15.87
N PHE A 153 9.52 -8.63 15.47
CA PHE A 153 9.48 -9.04 14.08
C PHE A 153 8.61 -8.11 13.23
N LEU A 154 7.41 -7.79 13.72
CA LEU A 154 6.51 -6.87 13.04
C LEU A 154 7.15 -5.48 12.88
N ALA A 155 7.81 -4.98 13.92
CA ALA A 155 8.54 -3.73 13.88
C ALA A 155 9.60 -3.72 12.79
N ILE A 156 10.52 -4.69 12.78
CA ILE A 156 11.59 -4.69 11.80
C ILE A 156 11.07 -4.84 10.37
N VAL A 157 10.08 -5.71 10.14
CA VAL A 157 9.48 -5.86 8.80
C VAL A 157 8.90 -4.54 8.32
N LEU A 158 8.11 -3.84 9.16
CA LEU A 158 7.52 -2.56 8.79
C LEU A 158 8.57 -1.48 8.54
N PHE A 159 9.62 -1.40 9.37
CA PHE A 159 10.71 -0.43 9.18
C PHE A 159 11.52 -0.73 7.91
N GLN A 160 11.91 -1.98 7.70
CA GLN A 160 12.65 -2.43 6.52
C GLN A 160 11.85 -2.17 5.23
N THR A 161 10.55 -2.51 5.21
CA THR A 161 9.68 -2.23 4.07
C THR A 161 9.48 -0.73 3.84
N THR A 162 9.31 0.06 4.91
CA THR A 162 9.16 1.52 4.79
C THR A 162 10.43 2.16 4.24
N PHE A 163 11.60 1.75 4.72
CA PHE A 163 12.88 2.21 4.20
C PHE A 163 13.04 1.84 2.72
N HIS A 164 12.74 0.58 2.36
CA HIS A 164 12.78 0.14 0.97
C HIS A 164 11.86 0.96 0.07
N LEU A 165 10.61 1.19 0.51
CA LEU A 165 9.65 2.04 -0.21
C LEU A 165 10.22 3.44 -0.45
N LEU A 166 10.73 4.11 0.59
CA LEU A 166 11.29 5.45 0.48
C LEU A 166 12.50 5.46 -0.48
N ALA A 167 13.43 4.53 -0.32
CA ALA A 167 14.61 4.44 -1.17
C ALA A 167 14.25 4.23 -2.65
N VAL A 168 13.26 3.37 -2.95
CA VAL A 168 12.77 3.17 -4.31
C VAL A 168 12.12 4.45 -4.86
N GLN A 169 11.26 5.12 -4.10
CA GLN A 169 10.62 6.36 -4.56
C GLN A 169 11.66 7.46 -4.86
N PHE A 170 12.63 7.65 -3.97
CA PHE A 170 13.67 8.67 -4.16
C PHE A 170 14.70 8.31 -5.22
N SER A 171 14.85 7.03 -5.58
CA SER A 171 15.70 6.63 -6.72
C SER A 171 15.20 7.18 -8.07
N HIS A 172 13.93 7.60 -8.15
CA HIS A 172 13.38 8.27 -9.33
C HIS A 172 13.70 9.78 -9.40
N VAL A 173 14.37 10.34 -8.39
CA VAL A 173 14.78 11.76 -8.40
C VAL A 173 16.12 11.88 -9.09
N THR A 174 16.08 12.08 -10.41
CA THR A 174 17.29 12.18 -11.25
C THR A 174 17.15 13.29 -12.28
N SER A 175 18.27 13.80 -12.79
CA SER A 175 18.33 14.71 -13.94
C SER A 175 18.34 13.98 -15.29
N TYR A 176 18.15 12.65 -15.30
CA TYR A 176 18.18 11.84 -16.53
C TYR A 176 17.09 12.30 -17.51
N PRO A 177 17.42 12.67 -18.75
CA PRO A 177 16.51 13.42 -19.62
C PRO A 177 15.36 12.59 -20.18
N PHE A 178 15.48 11.26 -20.20
CA PHE A 178 14.43 10.38 -20.72
C PHE A 178 13.46 9.93 -19.63
N ALA A 179 12.28 9.52 -20.08
CA ALA A 179 11.25 8.96 -19.22
C ALA A 179 11.76 7.67 -18.55
N MET A 180 11.58 7.57 -17.24
CA MET A 180 11.90 6.41 -16.41
C MET A 180 10.70 5.52 -16.15
N GLY A 181 9.52 5.89 -16.65
CA GLY A 181 8.29 5.12 -16.46
C GLY A 181 7.17 5.52 -17.41
N TRP A 182 6.14 4.69 -17.42
CA TRP A 182 4.94 4.87 -18.24
C TRP A 182 4.25 6.21 -17.91
N SER A 183 3.86 6.95 -18.96
CA SER A 183 3.18 8.25 -18.86
C SER A 183 3.88 9.31 -18.02
N GLU A 184 5.18 9.18 -17.75
CA GLU A 184 5.92 10.17 -16.96
C GLU A 184 5.91 11.54 -17.64
N THR A 185 6.11 11.57 -18.97
CA THR A 185 6.09 12.81 -19.76
C THR A 185 4.75 13.53 -19.67
N SER A 186 3.63 12.81 -19.65
CA SER A 186 2.29 13.40 -19.44
C SER A 186 2.19 14.08 -18.07
N ARG A 187 2.89 13.58 -17.05
CA ARG A 187 2.94 14.20 -15.72
C ARG A 187 3.78 15.47 -15.65
N TYR A 188 4.48 15.83 -16.73
CA TYR A 188 5.18 17.12 -16.85
C TYR A 188 4.50 18.03 -17.89
N TYR A 189 4.04 17.46 -19.01
CA TYR A 189 3.33 18.23 -20.03
C TYR A 189 1.98 18.79 -19.54
N TYR A 190 1.12 17.98 -18.92
CA TYR A 190 -0.19 18.51 -18.51
C TYR A 190 -0.13 19.59 -17.40
N PRO A 191 0.73 19.49 -16.37
CA PRO A 191 0.86 20.56 -15.39
C PRO A 191 1.30 21.90 -16.00
N SER A 192 2.13 21.89 -17.04
CA SER A 192 2.56 23.14 -17.69
C SER A 192 1.41 23.88 -18.37
N LEU A 193 0.33 23.19 -18.74
CA LEU A 193 -0.85 23.81 -19.38
C LEU A 193 -1.58 24.78 -18.45
N PHE A 194 -1.58 24.57 -17.13
CA PHE A 194 -2.11 25.54 -16.18
C PHE A 194 -1.34 26.87 -16.17
N LEU A 195 -0.08 26.83 -16.62
CA LEU A 195 0.83 27.97 -16.66
C LEU A 195 1.34 28.19 -18.10
N SER A 196 0.52 27.84 -19.11
CA SER A 196 0.97 27.75 -20.50
C SER A 196 1.53 29.07 -21.03
N LYS A 197 0.93 30.19 -20.65
CA LYS A 197 1.37 31.54 -21.04
C LYS A 197 2.77 31.86 -20.50
N MET A 198 3.06 31.42 -19.28
CA MET A 198 4.38 31.58 -18.66
C MET A 198 5.42 30.66 -19.30
N VAL A 199 5.04 29.41 -19.60
CA VAL A 199 5.97 28.38 -20.09
C VAL A 199 6.22 28.47 -21.60
N TYR A 200 5.19 28.79 -22.38
CA TYR A 200 5.20 28.73 -23.85
C TYR A 200 4.93 30.08 -24.52
N GLY A 201 4.63 31.14 -23.75
CA GLY A 201 4.27 32.45 -24.30
C GLY A 201 2.86 32.53 -24.91
N GLN A 202 2.07 31.45 -24.86
CA GLN A 202 0.71 31.41 -25.39
C GLN A 202 -0.25 30.61 -24.51
N GLU A 203 -1.54 30.94 -24.62
CA GLU A 203 -2.61 30.26 -23.87
C GLU A 203 -2.99 28.96 -24.59
N TYR A 204 -3.00 27.85 -23.83
CA TYR A 204 -3.45 26.55 -24.28
C TYR A 204 -4.64 26.09 -23.43
N SER A 205 -5.41 25.14 -23.97
CA SER A 205 -6.51 24.51 -23.25
C SER A 205 -6.01 23.80 -21.98
N LEU A 206 -6.86 23.74 -20.95
CA LEU A 206 -6.55 23.07 -19.70
C LEU A 206 -6.43 21.55 -19.86
N PRO A 207 -5.77 20.84 -18.92
CA PRO A 207 -5.57 19.39 -19.01
C PRO A 207 -6.86 18.58 -19.11
N ILE A 208 -6.98 17.77 -20.16
CA ILE A 208 -8.13 16.89 -20.34
C ILE A 208 -8.20 15.74 -19.32
N LEU A 209 -7.06 15.15 -18.95
CA LEU A 209 -6.98 14.02 -18.03
C LEU A 209 -6.52 14.48 -16.65
N HIS A 210 -7.16 13.99 -15.60
CA HIS A 210 -6.80 14.24 -14.19
C HIS A 210 -6.37 15.69 -13.84
N PRO A 211 -7.18 16.73 -14.13
CA PRO A 211 -6.85 18.13 -13.84
C PRO A 211 -6.27 18.37 -12.44
N THR A 212 -6.87 17.80 -11.39
CA THR A 212 -6.36 17.95 -10.01
C THR A 212 -4.99 17.33 -9.77
N LEU A 213 -4.65 16.23 -10.47
CA LEU A 213 -3.31 15.63 -10.40
C LEU A 213 -2.29 16.64 -10.92
N HIS A 214 -2.59 17.22 -12.08
CA HIS A 214 -1.67 18.10 -12.77
C HIS A 214 -1.57 19.47 -12.12
N LEU A 215 -2.66 19.97 -11.53
CA LEU A 215 -2.65 21.20 -10.73
C LEU A 215 -1.67 21.10 -9.56
N LEU A 216 -1.67 19.96 -8.86
CA LEU A 216 -0.73 19.71 -7.76
C LEU A 216 0.72 19.56 -8.22
N LEU A 217 0.96 19.26 -9.49
CA LEU A 217 2.31 19.13 -10.08
C LEU A 217 2.78 20.41 -10.80
N ALA A 218 1.92 21.43 -10.91
CA ALA A 218 2.26 22.71 -11.52
C ALA A 218 3.30 23.57 -10.77
N PRO A 219 3.44 23.53 -9.42
CA PRO A 219 4.28 24.49 -8.69
C PRO A 219 5.73 24.65 -9.19
N PRO A 220 6.48 23.61 -9.59
CA PRO A 220 7.85 23.77 -10.09
C PRO A 220 7.97 24.64 -11.35
N TYR A 221 6.91 24.79 -12.14
CA TYR A 221 6.89 25.68 -13.31
C TYR A 221 6.89 27.18 -12.95
N LEU A 222 6.45 27.56 -11.74
CA LEU A 222 6.44 28.95 -11.28
C LEU A 222 7.83 29.58 -11.16
N VAL A 223 8.86 28.73 -11.05
CA VAL A 223 10.27 29.14 -10.87
C VAL A 223 11.19 28.55 -11.94
N SER A 224 10.63 28.07 -13.05
CA SER A 224 11.38 27.44 -14.15
C SER A 224 12.36 26.35 -13.65
N ALA A 225 11.89 25.49 -12.76
CA ALA A 225 12.74 24.53 -12.07
C ALA A 225 13.32 23.45 -13.03
N PRO A 226 14.53 22.93 -12.76
CA PRO A 226 15.09 21.82 -13.54
C PRO A 226 14.34 20.50 -13.29
N LEU A 227 14.46 19.54 -14.22
CA LEU A 227 13.74 18.26 -14.21
C LEU A 227 13.80 17.50 -12.88
N TRP A 228 14.96 17.48 -12.22
CA TRP A 228 15.10 16.76 -10.94
C TRP A 228 14.19 17.35 -9.85
N VAL A 229 13.89 18.66 -9.88
CA VAL A 229 12.97 19.32 -8.95
C VAL A 229 11.53 18.88 -9.23
N HIS A 230 11.12 18.74 -10.49
CA HIS A 230 9.79 18.20 -10.83
C HIS A 230 9.62 16.77 -10.30
N ARG A 231 10.64 15.92 -10.47
CA ARG A 231 10.66 14.54 -9.93
C ARG A 231 10.64 14.52 -8.41
N PHE A 232 11.48 15.34 -7.78
CA PHE A 232 11.51 15.48 -6.32
C PHE A 232 10.16 15.95 -5.79
N TRP A 233 9.55 16.95 -6.42
CA TRP A 233 8.23 17.47 -6.04
C TRP A 233 7.16 16.38 -6.14
N GLN A 234 7.13 15.62 -7.24
CA GLN A 234 6.18 14.52 -7.42
C GLN A 234 6.31 13.45 -6.33
N VAL A 235 7.54 13.08 -5.94
CA VAL A 235 7.77 12.09 -4.86
C VAL A 235 7.36 12.67 -3.51
N THR A 236 7.80 13.89 -3.20
CA THR A 236 7.53 14.56 -1.91
C THR A 236 6.05 14.82 -1.71
N ILE A 237 5.35 15.40 -2.70
CA ILE A 237 3.91 15.68 -2.56
C ILE A 237 3.10 14.41 -2.41
N ARG A 238 3.52 13.32 -3.05
CA ARG A 238 2.90 12.00 -2.89
C ARG A 238 3.06 11.50 -1.45
N LEU A 239 4.27 11.55 -0.90
CA LEU A 239 4.54 11.16 0.48
C LEU A 239 3.74 11.99 1.48
N ILE A 240 3.70 13.32 1.29
CA ILE A 240 2.97 14.23 2.17
C ILE A 240 1.47 13.94 2.13
N LEU A 241 0.84 13.94 0.95
CA LEU A 241 -0.61 13.82 0.85
C LEU A 241 -1.11 12.42 1.22
N VAL A 242 -0.46 11.36 0.72
CA VAL A 242 -0.86 9.99 1.10
C VAL A 242 -0.59 9.75 2.58
N GLY A 243 0.55 10.23 3.11
CA GLY A 243 0.88 10.13 4.53
C GLY A 243 -0.08 10.92 5.44
N ALA A 244 -0.62 12.06 4.98
CA ALA A 244 -1.52 12.90 5.76
C ALA A 244 -2.88 12.25 6.07
N ILE A 245 -3.27 11.19 5.35
CA ILE A 245 -4.45 10.37 5.68
C ILE A 245 -4.25 9.69 7.03
N VAL A 246 -3.04 9.21 7.32
CA VAL A 246 -2.77 8.34 8.48
C VAL A 246 -3.05 9.06 9.80
N PRO A 247 -2.58 10.30 10.08
CA PRO A 247 -2.94 10.97 11.32
C PRO A 247 -4.45 11.25 11.45
N GLY A 248 -5.17 11.44 10.34
CA GLY A 248 -6.63 11.56 10.33
C GLY A 248 -7.32 10.26 10.79
N MET A 249 -6.84 9.11 10.31
CA MET A 249 -7.26 7.78 10.79
C MET A 249 -6.93 7.55 12.26
N MET A 250 -5.69 7.87 12.65
CA MET A 250 -5.21 7.63 14.01
C MET A 250 -5.95 8.45 15.07
N LYS A 251 -6.57 9.58 14.72
CA LYS A 251 -7.45 10.34 15.64
C LYS A 251 -8.75 9.59 15.97
N ARG A 252 -9.20 8.68 15.10
CA ARG A 252 -10.44 7.91 15.26
C ARG A 252 -10.20 6.56 15.96
N LEU A 253 -8.94 6.17 16.16
CA LEU A 253 -8.57 4.91 16.80
C LEU A 253 -8.15 5.11 18.27
N SER A 254 -8.71 4.29 19.15
CA SER A 254 -8.31 4.21 20.57
C SER A 254 -7.07 3.30 20.73
N THR A 255 -5.90 3.75 20.27
CA THR A 255 -4.60 3.09 20.53
C THR A 255 -3.92 3.73 21.73
N GLN A 256 -3.68 2.96 22.80
CA GLN A 256 -3.20 3.49 24.09
C GLN A 256 -1.67 3.63 24.17
N GLU A 257 -0.91 2.72 23.57
CA GLU A 257 0.55 2.70 23.69
C GLU A 257 1.27 3.31 22.48
N LYS A 258 2.30 4.14 22.74
CA LYS A 258 3.11 4.78 21.69
C LYS A 258 3.74 3.80 20.69
N PRO A 259 4.35 2.67 21.11
CA PRO A 259 4.97 1.74 20.16
C PRO A 259 3.94 1.09 19.22
N THR A 260 2.82 0.60 19.78
CA THR A 260 1.72 0.03 19.00
C THR A 260 1.15 1.07 18.03
N ARG A 261 1.01 2.32 18.47
CA ARG A 261 0.57 3.43 17.63
C ARG A 261 1.50 3.65 16.42
N SER A 262 2.82 3.59 16.63
CA SER A 262 3.81 3.72 15.55
C SER A 262 3.74 2.56 14.55
N LEU A 263 3.58 1.32 15.03
CA LEU A 263 3.45 0.14 14.16
C LEU A 263 2.18 0.20 13.30
N VAL A 264 1.04 0.58 13.89
CA VAL A 264 -0.20 0.80 13.14
C VAL A 264 -0.03 1.91 12.11
N THR A 265 0.61 3.02 12.49
CA THR A 265 0.91 4.15 11.58
C THR A 265 1.72 3.68 10.36
N LEU A 266 2.81 2.92 10.58
CA LEU A 266 3.62 2.38 9.49
C LEU A 266 2.84 1.38 8.63
N GLY A 267 2.05 0.50 9.25
CA GLY A 267 1.20 -0.45 8.54
C GLY A 267 0.18 0.24 7.63
N MET A 268 -0.50 1.26 8.12
CA MET A 268 -1.44 2.08 7.33
C MET A 268 -0.73 2.80 6.18
N LEU A 269 0.44 3.40 6.44
CA LEU A 269 1.23 4.07 5.42
C LEU A 269 1.60 3.09 4.29
N LEU A 270 2.18 1.94 4.65
CA LEU A 270 2.58 0.92 3.67
C LEU A 270 1.38 0.40 2.87
N TYR A 271 0.25 0.17 3.52
CA TYR A 271 -0.99 -0.25 2.85
C TYR A 271 -1.48 0.78 1.83
N LEU A 272 -1.48 2.08 2.16
CA LEU A 272 -1.87 3.15 1.24
C LEU A 272 -0.94 3.23 0.01
N PHE A 273 0.36 2.96 0.20
CA PHE A 273 1.32 2.91 -0.91
C PHE A 273 1.22 1.61 -1.73
N MET A 274 0.77 0.51 -1.11
CA MET A 274 0.51 -0.76 -1.79
C MET A 274 -0.75 -0.73 -2.66
N GLY A 275 -1.79 0.02 -2.27
CA GLY A 275 -3.07 0.17 -3.00
C GLY A 275 -3.09 1.30 -4.05
N PRO A 276 -2.00 1.46 -4.83
CA PRO A 276 -1.52 2.71 -5.48
C PRO A 276 -2.47 3.90 -5.47
N LEU A 277 -2.67 4.52 -4.29
CA LEU A 277 -3.50 5.73 -4.19
C LEU A 277 -2.78 6.90 -4.86
N TYR A 278 -3.40 7.49 -5.88
CA TYR A 278 -2.91 8.73 -6.47
C TYR A 278 -3.03 9.87 -5.45
N PHE A 279 -1.96 10.65 -5.29
CA PHE A 279 -1.88 11.67 -4.24
C PHE A 279 -2.94 12.77 -4.35
N HIS A 280 -3.44 13.07 -5.55
CA HIS A 280 -4.55 14.03 -5.70
C HIS A 280 -5.88 13.47 -5.17
N LEU A 281 -6.04 12.15 -5.10
CA LEU A 281 -7.22 11.48 -4.53
C LEU A 281 -7.09 11.33 -3.01
N ALA A 282 -5.89 11.50 -2.46
CA ALA A 282 -5.71 11.61 -1.02
C ALA A 282 -6.36 12.90 -0.47
N VAL A 283 -6.42 13.98 -1.24
CA VAL A 283 -7.02 15.27 -0.83
C VAL A 283 -8.46 15.15 -0.33
N PRO A 284 -9.42 14.59 -1.08
CA PRO A 284 -10.80 14.43 -0.61
C PRO A 284 -10.90 13.52 0.62
N VAL A 285 -10.03 12.51 0.72
CA VAL A 285 -9.95 11.63 1.89
C VAL A 285 -9.48 12.42 3.12
N ILE A 286 -8.41 13.21 3.01
CA ILE A 286 -7.91 14.07 4.09
C ILE A 286 -9.01 15.05 4.53
N ILE A 287 -9.68 15.72 3.59
CA ILE A 287 -10.76 16.66 3.87
C ILE A 287 -11.83 15.97 4.75
N LEU A 288 -12.26 14.76 4.38
CA LEU A 288 -13.27 14.02 5.16
C LEU A 288 -12.74 13.49 6.49
N MET A 289 -11.51 13.00 6.55
CA MET A 289 -10.97 12.44 7.79
C MET A 289 -10.81 13.46 8.89
N TYR A 290 -10.48 14.71 8.55
CA TYR A 290 -10.36 15.79 9.52
C TYR A 290 -11.66 16.60 9.67
N GLY A 291 -12.48 16.65 8.63
CA GLY A 291 -13.66 17.48 8.56
C GLY A 291 -14.95 16.82 9.04
N PHE A 292 -15.09 15.50 8.89
CA PHE A 292 -16.30 14.78 9.28
C PHE A 292 -16.51 14.82 10.80
N SER A 293 -17.70 15.23 11.20
CA SER A 293 -18.20 15.20 12.58
C SER A 293 -19.66 14.76 12.59
N ASN A 294 -20.00 13.83 13.49
CA ASN A 294 -21.39 13.46 13.71
C ASN A 294 -22.17 14.56 14.44
N ASP A 295 -21.51 15.28 15.36
CA ASP A 295 -22.14 16.29 16.21
C ASP A 295 -22.42 17.59 15.44
N GLU A 296 -21.51 17.98 14.54
CA GLU A 296 -21.63 19.19 13.74
C GLU A 296 -22.07 18.87 12.30
N ASN A 297 -23.37 18.66 12.10
CA ASN A 297 -23.92 18.26 10.81
C ASN A 297 -23.57 19.23 9.65
N ARG A 298 -23.58 20.55 9.91
CA ARG A 298 -23.25 21.57 8.90
C ARG A 298 -21.81 21.43 8.41
N LYS A 299 -20.88 21.15 9.32
CA LYS A 299 -19.46 20.95 8.99
C LYS A 299 -19.29 19.76 8.03
N THR A 300 -19.95 18.64 8.32
CA THR A 300 -19.90 17.45 7.44
C THR A 300 -20.45 17.75 6.05
N TRP A 301 -21.56 18.48 5.94
CA TRP A 301 -22.08 18.91 4.64
C TRP A 301 -21.10 19.75 3.83
N ILE A 302 -20.48 20.76 4.46
CA ILE A 302 -19.48 21.62 3.82
C ILE A 302 -18.30 20.77 3.31
N VAL A 303 -17.80 19.87 4.15
CA VAL A 303 -16.67 19.00 3.86
C VAL A 303 -16.97 18.04 2.71
N VAL A 304 -18.17 17.42 2.69
CA VAL A 304 -18.62 16.57 1.58
C VAL A 304 -18.66 17.36 0.28
N LEU A 305 -19.22 18.57 0.28
CA LEU A 305 -19.30 19.41 -0.92
C LEU A 305 -17.91 19.78 -1.45
N PHE A 306 -16.98 20.22 -0.60
CA PHE A 306 -15.62 20.55 -1.03
C PHE A 306 -14.85 19.34 -1.57
N ALA A 307 -14.93 18.19 -0.88
CA ALA A 307 -14.31 16.96 -1.35
C ALA A 307 -14.92 16.51 -2.69
N SER A 308 -16.23 16.65 -2.88
CA SER A 308 -16.93 16.35 -4.13
C SER A 308 -16.57 17.27 -5.28
N ILE A 309 -16.42 18.58 -5.04
CA ILE A 309 -15.95 19.53 -6.07
C ILE A 309 -14.59 19.09 -6.59
N TRP A 310 -13.67 18.75 -5.68
CA TRP A 310 -12.33 18.24 -6.02
C TRP A 310 -12.39 16.92 -6.81
N CYS A 311 -13.20 15.96 -6.36
CA CYS A 311 -13.40 14.70 -7.07
C CYS A 311 -14.00 14.86 -8.46
N GLY A 312 -14.84 15.89 -8.65
CA GLY A 312 -15.37 16.25 -9.97
C GLY A 312 -14.27 16.42 -11.00
N TRP A 313 -13.22 17.16 -10.64
CA TRP A 313 -12.07 17.49 -11.49
C TRP A 313 -10.99 16.40 -11.56
N SER A 314 -11.20 15.24 -10.92
CA SER A 314 -10.19 14.18 -10.84
C SER A 314 -10.50 12.99 -11.74
N ARG A 315 -11.47 12.16 -11.33
CA ARG A 315 -11.84 10.89 -11.96
C ARG A 315 -13.32 10.59 -11.78
N VAL A 316 -13.93 10.07 -12.84
CA VAL A 316 -15.36 9.70 -12.83
C VAL A 316 -15.67 8.63 -11.77
N ASN A 317 -14.80 7.64 -11.58
CA ASN A 317 -14.99 6.60 -10.55
C ASN A 317 -14.88 7.14 -9.10
N TRP A 318 -14.40 8.37 -8.92
CA TRP A 318 -14.30 9.04 -7.62
C TRP A 318 -15.46 9.99 -7.31
N TYR A 319 -16.40 10.19 -8.22
CA TYR A 319 -17.57 11.06 -7.99
C TYR A 319 -18.39 10.65 -6.75
N PRO A 320 -18.72 9.37 -6.52
CA PRO A 320 -19.50 8.99 -5.36
C PRO A 320 -18.68 8.93 -4.06
N VAL A 321 -17.35 8.86 -4.15
CA VAL A 321 -16.47 8.47 -3.04
C VAL A 321 -16.56 9.41 -1.83
N PRO A 322 -16.58 10.75 -1.96
CA PRO A 322 -16.73 11.63 -0.80
C PRO A 322 -17.99 11.36 0.02
N GLY A 323 -19.13 11.18 -0.66
CA GLY A 323 -20.38 10.84 -0.01
C GLY A 323 -20.36 9.45 0.62
N MET A 324 -19.74 8.46 -0.04
CA MET A 324 -19.56 7.11 0.50
C MET A 324 -18.67 7.08 1.75
N ILE A 325 -17.59 7.87 1.78
CA ILE A 325 -16.73 7.98 2.95
C ILE A 325 -17.49 8.60 4.13
N ALA A 326 -18.23 9.70 3.91
CA ALA A 326 -19.06 10.30 4.96
C ALA A 326 -20.14 9.33 5.48
N ALA A 327 -20.78 8.60 4.57
CA ALA A 327 -21.73 7.54 4.90
C ALA A 327 -21.07 6.43 5.74
N LEU A 328 -19.89 5.96 5.33
CA LEU A 328 -19.14 4.93 6.07
C LEU A 328 -18.79 5.40 7.48
N LEU A 329 -18.23 6.61 7.63
CA LEU A 329 -17.89 7.15 8.94
C LEU A 329 -19.13 7.23 9.85
N TYR A 330 -20.28 7.64 9.31
CA TYR A 330 -21.53 7.62 10.06
C TYR A 330 -21.97 6.20 10.45
N LEU A 331 -21.87 5.24 9.52
CA LEU A 331 -22.19 3.83 9.81
C LEU A 331 -21.22 3.24 10.82
N LEU A 332 -19.98 3.71 10.93
CA LEU A 332 -19.00 3.24 11.91
C LEU A 332 -19.14 3.93 13.28
N GLU A 333 -19.46 5.22 13.31
CA GLU A 333 -19.43 6.03 14.54
C GLU A 333 -20.80 6.20 15.20
N VAL A 334 -21.91 6.11 14.44
CA VAL A 334 -23.25 6.36 14.97
C VAL A 334 -23.99 5.04 15.19
N PRO A 335 -24.36 4.70 16.44
CA PRO A 335 -25.10 3.47 16.71
C PRO A 335 -26.54 3.54 16.18
N PHE A 336 -27.11 2.38 15.86
CA PHE A 336 -28.46 2.27 15.30
C PHE A 336 -29.55 2.64 16.33
N ASN A 337 -29.37 2.26 17.61
CA ASN A 337 -30.22 2.64 18.76
C ASN A 337 -31.74 2.60 18.51
N GLY A 338 -32.25 1.53 17.89
CA GLY A 338 -33.69 1.33 17.68
C GLY A 338 -34.35 2.29 16.69
N LYS A 339 -33.59 3.09 15.94
CA LYS A 339 -34.11 3.95 14.87
C LYS A 339 -34.76 3.09 13.77
N SER A 340 -35.69 3.65 13.02
CA SER A 340 -36.15 2.99 11.78
C SER A 340 -34.99 2.91 10.78
N VAL A 341 -34.96 1.86 9.97
CA VAL A 341 -33.93 1.67 8.94
C VAL A 341 -33.85 2.89 8.02
N TRP A 342 -35.01 3.41 7.60
CA TRP A 342 -35.10 4.61 6.79
C TRP A 342 -34.56 5.85 7.51
N GLY A 343 -34.99 6.12 8.74
CA GLY A 343 -34.53 7.28 9.50
C GLY A 343 -33.01 7.27 9.75
N TYR A 344 -32.42 6.08 9.85
CA TYR A 344 -30.98 5.92 10.01
C TYR A 344 -30.20 6.12 8.69
N LEU A 345 -30.74 5.69 7.56
CA LEU A 345 -30.03 5.68 6.27
C LEU A 345 -30.25 6.90 5.39
N VAL A 346 -31.30 7.69 5.61
CA VAL A 346 -31.58 8.90 4.81
C VAL A 346 -30.39 9.85 4.81
N LYS A 347 -29.74 10.06 5.96
CA LYS A 347 -28.60 10.98 6.06
C LYS A 347 -27.37 10.49 5.26
N PRO A 348 -26.89 9.25 5.43
CA PRO A 348 -25.90 8.63 4.53
C PRO A 348 -26.28 8.71 3.04
N ALA A 349 -27.52 8.39 2.69
CA ALA A 349 -28.00 8.42 1.31
C ALA A 349 -27.97 9.83 0.71
N LEU A 350 -28.34 10.85 1.49
CA LEU A 350 -28.30 12.24 1.06
C LEU A 350 -26.85 12.71 0.80
N TRP A 351 -25.88 12.35 1.66
CA TRP A 351 -24.48 12.68 1.39
C TRP A 351 -23.94 12.00 0.14
N PHE A 352 -24.31 10.73 -0.08
CA PHE A 352 -23.98 10.01 -1.30
C PHE A 352 -24.54 10.72 -2.54
N MET A 353 -25.84 11.00 -2.56
CA MET A 353 -26.52 11.61 -3.71
C MET A 353 -26.00 13.02 -3.99
N VAL A 354 -26.00 13.89 -2.98
CA VAL A 354 -25.53 15.27 -3.14
C VAL A 354 -24.05 15.31 -3.48
N GLY A 355 -23.24 14.46 -2.86
CA GLY A 355 -21.80 14.37 -3.14
C GLY A 355 -21.53 13.96 -4.59
N ALA A 356 -22.22 12.93 -5.09
CA ALA A 356 -22.08 12.47 -6.47
C ALA A 356 -22.58 13.53 -7.48
N SER A 357 -23.73 14.14 -7.22
CA SER A 357 -24.27 15.22 -8.06
C SER A 357 -23.35 16.44 -8.09
N THR A 358 -22.77 16.82 -6.96
CA THR A 358 -21.82 17.93 -6.87
C THR A 358 -20.55 17.66 -7.68
N ALA A 359 -19.99 16.45 -7.58
CA ALA A 359 -18.84 16.05 -8.38
C ALA A 359 -19.15 16.09 -9.89
N PHE A 360 -20.33 15.57 -10.29
CA PHE A 360 -20.77 15.61 -11.67
C PHE A 360 -20.93 17.05 -12.20
N ILE A 361 -21.59 17.93 -11.45
CA ILE A 361 -21.76 19.36 -11.82
C ILE A 361 -20.38 20.04 -11.90
N SER A 362 -19.51 19.78 -10.93
CA SER A 362 -18.15 20.33 -10.90
C SER A 362 -17.36 19.94 -12.16
N GLN A 363 -17.48 18.69 -12.63
CA GLN A 363 -16.87 18.29 -13.90
C GLN A 363 -17.50 19.01 -15.11
N ARG A 364 -18.82 19.18 -15.14
CA ARG A 364 -19.47 19.90 -16.25
C ARG A 364 -19.00 21.34 -16.35
N ILE A 365 -18.82 22.00 -15.20
CA ILE A 365 -18.21 23.33 -15.12
C ILE A 365 -16.78 23.26 -15.65
N TYR A 366 -15.98 22.28 -15.22
CA TYR A 366 -14.61 22.11 -15.71
C TYR A 366 -14.54 21.98 -17.23
N ILE A 367 -15.37 21.10 -17.82
CA ILE A 367 -15.42 20.89 -19.27
C ILE A 367 -15.71 22.22 -19.98
N ALA A 368 -16.70 22.99 -19.49
CA ALA A 368 -17.10 24.25 -20.09
C ALA A 368 -15.99 25.32 -20.07
N ILE A 369 -15.15 25.34 -19.02
CA ILE A 369 -14.05 26.32 -18.90
C ILE A 369 -12.72 25.80 -19.47
N SER A 370 -12.61 24.50 -19.77
CA SER A 370 -11.33 23.88 -20.13
C SER A 370 -10.78 24.30 -21.49
N GLY A 371 -11.64 24.77 -22.39
CA GLY A 371 -11.27 25.01 -23.79
C GLY A 371 -10.98 23.71 -24.58
N VAL A 372 -11.40 22.56 -24.05
CA VAL A 372 -11.29 21.25 -24.71
C VAL A 372 -12.67 20.80 -25.21
N PRO A 373 -12.78 20.23 -26.43
CA PRO A 373 -14.04 19.70 -26.92
C PRO A 373 -14.66 18.64 -25.98
N PRO A 374 -15.95 18.76 -25.60
CA PRO A 374 -16.59 17.88 -24.61
C PRO A 374 -16.53 16.38 -24.92
N GLU A 375 -16.54 16.03 -26.20
CA GLU A 375 -16.50 14.64 -26.70
C GLU A 375 -15.24 13.88 -26.28
N LEU A 376 -14.15 14.58 -25.95
CA LEU A 376 -12.88 13.95 -25.61
C LEU A 376 -12.82 13.46 -24.14
N PHE A 377 -13.67 13.98 -23.23
CA PHE A 377 -13.56 13.72 -21.78
C PHE A 377 -14.04 12.33 -21.35
N TYR A 378 -14.87 11.66 -22.15
CA TYR A 378 -15.54 10.40 -21.77
C TYR A 378 -15.25 9.22 -22.70
N THR A 379 -14.19 9.32 -23.51
CA THR A 379 -13.72 8.25 -24.43
C THR A 379 -13.43 6.92 -23.70
N SER A 380 -13.12 7.00 -22.41
CA SER A 380 -12.91 5.84 -21.55
C SER A 380 -14.19 5.04 -21.26
N LEU A 381 -15.37 5.66 -21.34
CA LEU A 381 -16.65 4.97 -21.12
C LEU A 381 -17.03 4.07 -22.30
N SER A 382 -16.60 4.43 -23.51
CA SER A 382 -16.77 3.67 -24.74
C SER A 382 -15.65 2.67 -25.03
N SER A 383 -14.66 2.53 -24.13
CA SER A 383 -13.56 1.57 -24.29
C SER A 383 -14.02 0.13 -24.02
N ASP A 384 -13.42 -0.81 -24.74
CA ASP A 384 -13.70 -2.25 -24.61
C ASP A 384 -13.31 -2.81 -23.24
N LEU A 385 -14.01 -3.87 -22.82
CA LEU A 385 -13.71 -4.61 -21.60
C LEU A 385 -12.66 -5.70 -21.88
N LEU A 386 -11.45 -5.49 -21.37
CA LEU A 386 -10.33 -6.41 -21.60
C LEU A 386 -10.20 -7.44 -20.46
N TRP A 387 -11.03 -8.48 -20.51
CA TRP A 387 -11.17 -9.52 -19.46
C TRP A 387 -9.88 -10.21 -19.04
N TYR A 388 -8.94 -10.39 -19.97
CA TYR A 388 -7.66 -11.03 -19.70
C TYR A 388 -6.84 -10.30 -18.60
N ARG A 389 -7.12 -9.02 -18.34
CA ARG A 389 -6.42 -8.22 -17.31
C ARG A 389 -6.71 -8.69 -15.88
N LEU A 390 -7.85 -9.36 -15.65
CA LEU A 390 -8.22 -9.83 -14.31
C LEU A 390 -7.28 -10.93 -13.80
N PHE A 391 -6.76 -11.75 -14.71
CA PHE A 391 -5.95 -12.92 -14.41
C PHE A 391 -4.48 -12.68 -14.84
N PRO A 392 -3.55 -13.56 -14.44
CA PRO A 392 -2.14 -13.49 -14.83
C PRO A 392 -1.96 -13.20 -16.32
N ASN A 393 -1.22 -12.14 -16.63
CA ASN A 393 -0.97 -11.71 -18.00
C ASN A 393 0.41 -11.02 -18.12
N ALA A 394 0.82 -10.73 -19.35
CA ALA A 394 2.14 -10.15 -19.64
C ALA A 394 2.34 -8.74 -19.04
N SER A 395 1.26 -7.96 -18.90
CA SER A 395 1.33 -6.60 -18.34
C SER A 395 1.35 -6.61 -16.81
N TYR A 396 0.74 -7.63 -16.18
CA TYR A 396 0.75 -7.81 -14.73
C TYR A 396 0.75 -9.28 -14.35
N GLN A 397 1.89 -9.76 -13.85
CA GLN A 397 2.17 -11.18 -13.64
C GLN A 397 1.11 -11.91 -12.80
N LEU A 398 0.56 -11.26 -11.77
CA LEU A 398 -0.48 -11.84 -10.92
C LEU A 398 -1.90 -11.58 -11.45
N GLY A 399 -2.09 -10.62 -12.37
CA GLY A 399 -3.39 -10.11 -12.75
C GLY A 399 -4.03 -9.23 -11.67
N ILE A 400 -5.10 -8.52 -12.02
CA ILE A 400 -5.76 -7.59 -11.09
C ILE A 400 -6.42 -8.35 -9.94
N LEU A 401 -7.22 -9.39 -10.23
CA LEU A 401 -8.06 -10.03 -9.22
C LEU A 401 -7.23 -10.72 -8.12
N PRO A 402 -6.24 -11.58 -8.43
CA PRO A 402 -5.38 -12.17 -7.39
C PRO A 402 -4.61 -11.11 -6.59
N SER A 403 -4.15 -10.06 -7.26
CA SER A 403 -3.38 -8.99 -6.61
C SER A 403 -4.23 -8.15 -5.66
N VAL A 404 -5.49 -7.86 -6.01
CA VAL A 404 -6.41 -7.15 -5.09
C VAL A 404 -6.72 -7.99 -3.87
N VAL A 405 -6.97 -9.29 -4.03
CA VAL A 405 -7.21 -10.19 -2.90
C VAL A 405 -5.99 -10.21 -1.98
N LEU A 406 -4.80 -10.36 -2.54
CA LEU A 406 -3.54 -10.33 -1.79
C LEU A 406 -3.32 -9.01 -1.06
N ALA A 407 -3.56 -7.87 -1.74
CA ALA A 407 -3.42 -6.54 -1.15
C ALA A 407 -4.43 -6.27 -0.03
N SER A 408 -5.66 -6.77 -0.18
CA SER A 408 -6.73 -6.61 0.81
C SER A 408 -6.55 -7.52 2.02
N PHE A 409 -5.82 -8.63 1.87
CA PHE A 409 -5.75 -9.69 2.86
C PHE A 409 -5.31 -9.20 4.25
N SER A 410 -4.33 -8.29 4.30
CA SER A 410 -3.81 -7.76 5.57
C SER A 410 -4.89 -7.01 6.36
N ILE A 411 -5.68 -6.18 5.71
CA ILE A 411 -6.76 -5.42 6.37
C ILE A 411 -7.95 -6.33 6.69
N TRP A 412 -8.34 -7.25 5.80
CA TRP A 412 -9.37 -8.24 6.12
C TRP A 412 -9.00 -9.11 7.32
N LEU A 413 -7.74 -9.51 7.45
CA LEU A 413 -7.24 -10.24 8.61
C LEU A 413 -7.37 -9.40 9.89
N VAL A 414 -6.98 -8.12 9.85
CA VAL A 414 -7.14 -7.20 10.99
C VAL A 414 -8.61 -7.06 11.38
N ILE A 415 -9.50 -6.82 10.40
CA ILE A 415 -10.95 -6.73 10.61
C ILE A 415 -11.48 -8.01 11.25
N TYR A 416 -11.13 -9.18 10.71
CA TYR A 416 -11.54 -10.47 11.25
C TYR A 416 -11.09 -10.65 12.71
N LEU A 417 -9.82 -10.38 13.01
CA LEU A 417 -9.27 -10.53 14.36
C LEU A 417 -9.94 -9.58 15.37
N VAL A 418 -10.30 -8.37 14.95
CA VAL A 418 -10.98 -7.38 15.80
C VAL A 418 -12.46 -7.73 16.00
N LEU A 419 -13.14 -8.19 14.95
CA LEU A 419 -14.57 -8.51 14.99
C LEU A 419 -14.83 -9.88 15.62
N ARG A 420 -13.86 -10.79 15.65
CA ARG A 420 -14.00 -12.12 16.27
C ARG A 420 -14.42 -11.97 17.73
N GLY A 421 -15.64 -12.45 18.05
CA GLY A 421 -16.23 -12.33 19.38
C GLY A 421 -16.88 -10.98 19.70
N ARG A 422 -16.87 -10.03 18.76
CA ARG A 422 -17.49 -8.69 18.89
C ARG A 422 -18.56 -8.40 17.85
N VAL A 423 -18.85 -9.34 16.94
CA VAL A 423 -19.85 -9.17 15.87
C VAL A 423 -21.22 -8.76 16.44
N ASN A 424 -21.61 -9.32 17.59
CA ASN A 424 -22.88 -9.01 18.26
C ASN A 424 -22.99 -7.55 18.73
N ASN A 425 -21.87 -6.81 18.81
CA ASN A 425 -21.87 -5.38 19.15
C ASN A 425 -22.26 -4.49 17.95
N PHE A 426 -22.30 -5.06 16.75
CA PHE A 426 -22.67 -4.35 15.54
C PHE A 426 -24.08 -4.72 15.11
N HIS A 427 -24.88 -3.72 14.80
CA HIS A 427 -26.21 -3.93 14.25
C HIS A 427 -26.08 -4.48 12.80
N PRO A 428 -26.82 -5.54 12.40
CA PRO A 428 -26.68 -6.16 11.07
C PRO A 428 -26.84 -5.19 9.90
N VAL A 429 -27.75 -4.21 10.02
CA VAL A 429 -27.93 -3.15 9.02
C VAL A 429 -26.64 -2.37 8.77
N ARG A 430 -25.87 -2.04 9.81
CA ARG A 430 -24.61 -1.30 9.66
C ARG A 430 -23.61 -2.12 8.86
N LEU A 431 -23.42 -3.40 9.23
CA LEU A 431 -22.52 -4.30 8.53
C LEU A 431 -22.92 -4.53 7.07
N LEU A 432 -24.22 -4.70 6.80
CA LEU A 432 -24.76 -4.87 5.46
C LEU A 432 -24.40 -3.68 4.56
N PHE A 433 -24.63 -2.45 5.01
CA PHE A 433 -24.36 -1.26 4.18
C PHE A 433 -22.87 -0.95 4.05
N ILE A 434 -22.06 -1.25 5.07
CA ILE A 434 -20.58 -1.17 4.97
C ILE A 434 -20.09 -2.16 3.91
N PHE A 435 -20.53 -3.41 3.99
CA PHE A 435 -20.16 -4.45 3.03
C PHE A 435 -20.65 -4.12 1.62
N ALA A 436 -21.87 -3.61 1.47
CA ALA A 436 -22.41 -3.19 0.18
C ALA A 436 -21.58 -2.06 -0.45
N ALA A 437 -21.17 -1.06 0.35
CA ALA A 437 -20.31 0.02 -0.11
C ALA A 437 -18.93 -0.51 -0.60
N LEU A 438 -18.32 -1.41 0.17
CA LEU A 438 -17.07 -2.09 -0.22
C LEU A 438 -17.24 -2.90 -1.52
N LEU A 439 -18.33 -3.67 -1.63
CA LEU A 439 -18.61 -4.50 -2.80
C LEU A 439 -18.80 -3.66 -4.06
N VAL A 440 -19.54 -2.54 -3.96
CA VAL A 440 -19.75 -1.62 -5.10
C VAL A 440 -18.43 -1.01 -5.55
N LEU A 441 -17.57 -0.54 -4.65
CA LEU A 441 -16.26 0.01 -5.02
C LEU A 441 -15.31 -1.07 -5.56
N PHE A 442 -15.37 -2.29 -5.02
CA PHE A 442 -14.59 -3.42 -5.52
C PHE A 442 -14.99 -3.76 -6.96
N LEU A 443 -16.28 -4.01 -7.21
CA LEU A 443 -16.78 -4.34 -8.54
C LEU A 443 -16.59 -3.19 -9.53
N GLY A 444 -16.85 -1.95 -9.10
CA GLY A 444 -16.61 -0.75 -9.90
C GLY A 444 -15.13 -0.60 -10.27
N GLY A 445 -14.22 -0.79 -9.32
CA GLY A 445 -12.78 -0.78 -9.56
C GLY A 445 -12.33 -1.86 -10.55
N LEU A 446 -12.91 -3.07 -10.48
CA LEU A 446 -12.64 -4.14 -11.44
C LEU A 446 -13.10 -3.75 -12.85
N VAL A 447 -14.32 -3.24 -13.01
CA VAL A 447 -14.86 -2.78 -14.30
C VAL A 447 -13.99 -1.66 -14.88
N VAL A 448 -13.60 -0.69 -14.05
CA VAL A 448 -12.71 0.39 -14.47
C VAL A 448 -11.34 -0.17 -14.87
N SER A 449 -10.80 -1.16 -14.16
CA SER A 449 -9.51 -1.77 -14.53
C SER A 449 -9.57 -2.58 -15.83
N LEU A 450 -10.73 -3.15 -16.17
CA LEU A 450 -10.98 -3.81 -17.45
C LEU A 450 -11.01 -2.81 -18.61
N LYS A 451 -11.65 -1.65 -18.42
CA LYS A 451 -11.82 -0.61 -19.45
C LYS A 451 -10.63 0.33 -19.59
N ILE A 452 -10.13 0.81 -18.45
CA ILE A 452 -9.24 1.97 -18.34
C ILE A 452 -7.91 1.53 -17.71
N GLY A 453 -6.81 1.85 -18.39
CA GLY A 453 -5.46 1.56 -17.93
C GLY A 453 -4.78 0.45 -18.73
N GLY A 454 -3.53 0.14 -18.37
CA GLY A 454 -2.74 -0.91 -19.02
C GLY A 454 -2.96 -2.31 -18.46
N GLY A 455 -3.77 -2.45 -17.39
CA GLY A 455 -3.86 -3.69 -16.62
C GLY A 455 -2.55 -4.07 -15.92
N ALA A 456 -1.71 -3.08 -15.61
CA ALA A 456 -0.34 -3.25 -15.13
C ALA A 456 -0.16 -3.06 -13.61
N ASP A 457 -1.19 -2.57 -12.91
CA ASP A 457 -1.18 -2.29 -11.47
C ASP A 457 -2.63 -2.30 -10.90
N LEU A 458 -2.79 -1.82 -9.67
CA LEU A 458 -4.06 -1.77 -8.95
C LEU A 458 -4.65 -0.36 -8.79
N HIS A 459 -4.23 0.63 -9.57
CA HIS A 459 -4.54 2.03 -9.27
C HIS A 459 -6.01 2.43 -9.44
N ASN A 460 -6.81 1.60 -10.10
CA ASN A 460 -8.26 1.80 -10.22
C ASN A 460 -9.05 1.20 -9.04
N MET A 461 -8.37 0.47 -8.15
CA MET A 461 -8.91 -0.08 -6.92
C MET A 461 -8.68 0.85 -5.72
N ASP A 462 -8.15 2.04 -5.97
CA ASP A 462 -7.79 3.07 -4.99
C ASP A 462 -8.95 3.42 -4.04
N ALA A 463 -10.15 3.66 -4.58
CA ALA A 463 -11.34 3.97 -3.79
C ALA A 463 -11.74 2.81 -2.87
N TYR A 464 -11.69 1.57 -3.37
CA TYR A 464 -11.95 0.37 -2.56
C TYR A 464 -10.91 0.20 -1.46
N PHE A 465 -9.61 0.38 -1.76
CA PHE A 465 -8.57 0.24 -0.74
C PHE A 465 -8.68 1.31 0.35
N VAL A 466 -9.00 2.54 -0.01
CA VAL A 466 -9.26 3.62 0.96
C VAL A 466 -10.47 3.26 1.83
N LEU A 467 -11.58 2.84 1.22
CA LEU A 467 -12.78 2.49 1.97
C LEU A 467 -12.58 1.25 2.86
N LEU A 468 -11.74 0.29 2.45
CA LEU A 468 -11.39 -0.89 3.25
C LEU A 468 -10.51 -0.53 4.45
N LEU A 469 -9.65 0.48 4.31
CA LEU A 469 -8.78 0.94 5.39
C LEU A 469 -9.56 1.67 6.50
N ILE A 470 -10.55 2.48 6.09
CA ILE A 470 -11.46 3.22 6.98
C ILE A 470 -12.37 2.23 7.70
#